data_AF-A0A2T8F4F6-F1
#
_entry.id   AF-A0A2T8F4F6-F1
#
_cell.length_a   1.000
_cell.length_b   1.000
_cell.length_c   1.000
_cell.angle_alpha   90.00
_cell.angle_beta   90.00
_cell.angle_gamma   90.00
#
_symmetry.space_group_name_H-M   'P 1'
#
loop_
_entity.id
_entity.type
_entity.pdbx_description
1 polymer ?
#
loop_
_entity_poly.entity_id
_entity_poly.type
_entity_poly.pdbx_seq_one_letter_code
_entity_poly.pdbx_strand_id
1 'polypeptide(L)'
;FGGSLGEVYGEKITKVMDLAIKTGCPIIGINEGAGARIQEGVVSLGLYGEIFRRNVHASGVIPQISLIMGNCAGGHVYSPAVTDFTIMVDQTSGMFITGPDVIKTVTGEDVTMEELGGARTHNTRSGNAHYMGADEADAIDYVKALLSYLPQNNLDEPPSYDAADHGQSADLEVSDLDRSLDALIPDSPNQPYDMHTVVEAVLDDSEFLEVQPLFAPNIIVGFGRVEGRPVGVVANQPMQFAGCLDI
;
A
#
# COMPACT_ATOMS: atom_id res chain seq x y z
N PHE A 1 19.93 0.63 20.02
CA PHE A 1 19.99 -0.76 19.52
C PHE A 1 19.59 -0.87 18.04
N GLY A 2 19.84 0.15 17.19
CA GLY A 2 19.58 0.06 15.73
C GLY A 2 18.17 -0.37 15.33
N GLY A 3 17.15 0.10 16.06
CA GLY A 3 15.76 -0.32 15.86
C GLY A 3 15.44 -1.79 16.16
N SER A 4 16.38 -2.58 16.71
CA SER A 4 16.14 -4.01 16.95
C SER A 4 15.12 -4.29 18.04
N LEU A 5 14.22 -5.23 17.76
CA LEU A 5 13.14 -5.66 18.64
C LEU A 5 13.67 -6.48 19.81
N GLY A 6 13.42 -5.97 21.01
CA GLY A 6 13.59 -6.67 22.28
C GLY A 6 12.24 -6.89 22.97
N GLU A 7 12.26 -7.41 24.20
CA GLU A 7 11.08 -7.73 25.00
C GLU A 7 10.17 -6.50 25.21
N VAL A 8 10.66 -5.49 25.91
CA VAL A 8 9.86 -4.28 26.21
C VAL A 8 9.47 -3.52 24.94
N TYR A 9 10.27 -3.61 23.87
CA TYR A 9 9.92 -3.02 22.57
C TYR A 9 8.69 -3.71 21.98
N GLY A 10 8.71 -5.04 21.90
CA GLY A 10 7.60 -5.81 21.35
C GLY A 10 6.34 -5.69 22.22
N GLU A 11 6.47 -5.65 23.55
CA GLU A 11 5.34 -5.44 24.46
C GLU A 11 4.61 -4.11 24.23
N LYS A 12 5.34 -3.07 23.82
CA LYS A 12 4.72 -1.78 23.47
C LYS A 12 3.94 -1.88 22.16
N ILE A 13 4.46 -2.61 21.17
CA ILE A 13 3.78 -2.84 19.90
C ILE A 13 2.51 -3.67 20.14
N THR A 14 2.62 -4.81 20.81
CA THR A 14 1.46 -5.67 21.08
C THR A 14 0.38 -4.95 21.88
N LYS A 15 0.77 -4.07 22.81
CA LYS A 15 -0.18 -3.23 23.56
C LYS A 15 -0.97 -2.27 22.67
N VAL A 16 -0.35 -1.60 21.70
CA VAL A 16 -1.08 -0.71 20.79
C VAL A 16 -1.92 -1.48 19.79
N MET A 17 -1.46 -2.65 19.33
CA MET A 17 -2.26 -3.56 18.51
C MET A 17 -3.50 -4.05 19.24
N ASP A 18 -3.36 -4.48 20.50
CA ASP A 18 -4.48 -4.90 21.34
C ASP A 18 -5.46 -3.76 21.57
N LEU A 19 -4.97 -2.52 21.69
CA LEU A 19 -5.83 -1.34 21.79
C LEU A 19 -6.61 -1.12 20.48
N ALA A 20 -5.94 -1.08 19.34
CA ALA A 20 -6.56 -0.84 18.03
C ALA A 20 -7.64 -1.89 17.71
N ILE A 21 -7.36 -3.17 17.95
CA ILE A 21 -8.33 -4.27 17.79
C ILE A 21 -9.52 -4.07 18.73
N LYS A 22 -9.26 -3.70 19.99
CA LYS A 22 -10.32 -3.50 21.00
C LYS A 22 -11.22 -2.30 20.66
N THR A 23 -10.67 -1.24 20.09
CA THR A 23 -11.42 -0.02 19.75
C THR A 23 -11.97 -0.02 18.34
N GLY A 24 -11.58 -0.98 17.49
CA GLY A 24 -11.99 -1.03 16.10
C GLY A 24 -11.49 0.16 15.29
N CYS A 25 -10.22 0.56 15.46
CA CYS A 25 -9.63 1.64 14.69
C CYS A 25 -8.39 1.18 13.91
N PRO A 26 -8.03 1.86 12.81
CA PRO A 26 -6.86 1.52 12.01
C PRO A 26 -5.56 1.51 12.84
N ILE A 27 -4.60 0.69 12.42
CA ILE A 27 -3.25 0.70 12.96
C ILE A 27 -2.22 1.02 11.88
N ILE A 28 -1.35 1.97 12.20
CA ILE A 28 -0.26 2.41 11.33
C ILE A 28 1.06 2.02 11.99
N GLY A 29 1.81 1.13 11.35
CA GLY A 29 3.17 0.76 11.75
C GLY A 29 4.19 1.54 10.93
N ILE A 30 5.07 2.29 11.60
CA ILE A 30 6.23 2.94 10.96
C ILE A 30 7.46 2.10 11.29
N ASN A 31 8.06 1.50 10.25
CA ASN A 31 9.03 0.42 10.39
C ASN A 31 10.42 0.90 9.97
N GLU A 32 11.35 0.81 10.92
CA GLU A 32 12.79 0.96 10.71
C GLU A 32 13.52 0.14 11.79
N GLY A 33 14.32 -0.85 11.40
CA GLY A 33 15.08 -1.63 12.36
C GLY A 33 15.77 -2.88 11.82
N ALA A 34 16.92 -3.19 12.41
CA ALA A 34 17.82 -4.27 12.00
C ALA A 34 17.39 -5.69 12.44
N GLY A 35 16.10 -5.93 12.68
CA GLY A 35 15.56 -7.23 13.05
C GLY A 35 15.54 -7.51 14.56
N ALA A 36 15.79 -8.76 14.96
CA ALA A 36 15.75 -9.21 16.36
C ALA A 36 16.96 -8.71 17.16
N ARG A 37 16.75 -8.31 18.42
CA ARG A 37 17.86 -7.97 19.32
C ARG A 37 18.52 -9.22 19.86
N ILE A 38 19.60 -9.65 19.20
CA ILE A 38 20.34 -10.90 19.49
C ILE A 38 20.70 -11.04 20.98
N GLN A 39 21.06 -9.94 21.64
CA GLN A 39 21.47 -9.93 23.05
C GLN A 39 20.36 -10.36 24.02
N GLU A 40 19.10 -10.18 23.65
CA GLU A 40 17.94 -10.61 24.45
C GLU A 40 17.50 -12.05 24.10
N GLY A 41 18.06 -12.64 23.05
CA GLY A 41 17.84 -14.04 22.68
C GLY A 41 16.40 -14.34 22.26
N VAL A 42 15.88 -15.48 22.69
CA VAL A 42 14.64 -16.08 22.16
C VAL A 42 13.39 -15.24 22.45
N VAL A 43 13.43 -14.37 23.46
CA VAL A 43 12.28 -13.51 23.83
C VAL A 43 11.89 -12.58 22.68
N SER A 44 12.87 -12.08 21.93
CA SER A 44 12.64 -11.24 20.75
C SER A 44 11.86 -12.00 19.66
N LEU A 45 12.15 -13.29 19.47
CA LEU A 45 11.46 -14.15 18.52
C LEU A 45 10.04 -14.49 18.99
N GLY A 46 9.85 -14.70 20.29
CA GLY A 46 8.52 -14.88 20.88
C GLY A 46 7.61 -13.68 20.62
N LEU A 47 8.14 -12.47 20.76
CA LEU A 47 7.36 -11.26 20.51
C LEU A 47 7.12 -10.97 19.03
N TYR A 48 8.01 -11.37 18.12
CA TYR A 48 7.65 -11.43 16.70
C TYR A 48 6.42 -12.31 16.48
N GLY A 49 6.40 -13.51 17.06
CA GLY A 49 5.24 -14.40 16.99
C GLY A 49 3.95 -13.75 17.49
N GLU A 50 4.01 -13.03 18.61
CA GLU A 50 2.86 -12.30 19.15
C GLU A 50 2.39 -11.13 18.28
N ILE A 51 3.30 -10.42 17.62
CA ILE A 51 2.96 -9.36 16.64
C ILE A 51 2.31 -9.98 15.41
N PHE A 52 2.92 -11.01 14.81
CA PHE A 52 2.38 -11.65 13.60
C PHE A 52 1.01 -12.26 13.85
N ARG A 53 0.83 -12.91 15.01
CA ARG A 53 -0.47 -13.46 15.41
C ARG A 53 -1.54 -12.37 15.44
N ARG A 54 -1.23 -11.19 16.01
CA ARG A 54 -2.17 -10.06 16.07
C ARG A 54 -2.47 -9.49 14.70
N ASN A 55 -1.48 -9.35 13.82
CA ASN A 55 -1.74 -8.91 12.45
C ASN A 55 -2.76 -9.82 11.74
N VAL A 56 -2.58 -11.14 11.88
CA VAL A 56 -3.49 -12.13 11.29
C VAL A 56 -4.89 -12.04 11.91
N HIS A 57 -5.00 -11.83 13.23
CA HIS A 57 -6.31 -11.68 13.87
C HIS A 57 -6.99 -10.36 13.52
N ALA A 58 -6.23 -9.32 13.19
CA ALA A 58 -6.72 -8.01 12.78
C ALA A 58 -7.02 -7.92 11.27
N SER A 59 -6.52 -8.87 10.47
CA SER A 59 -6.67 -8.89 9.01
C SER A 59 -8.15 -8.96 8.61
N GLY A 60 -8.59 -7.99 7.82
CA GLY A 60 -10.00 -7.81 7.43
C GLY A 60 -10.92 -7.35 8.56
N VAL A 61 -10.39 -6.94 9.72
CA VAL A 61 -11.15 -6.40 10.86
C VAL A 61 -10.90 -4.91 11.03
N ILE A 62 -9.64 -4.51 11.14
CA ILE A 62 -9.21 -3.10 11.14
C ILE A 62 -8.22 -2.89 10.00
N PRO A 63 -8.18 -1.72 9.34
CA PRO A 63 -7.14 -1.42 8.38
C PRO A 63 -5.76 -1.42 9.02
N GLN A 64 -4.83 -2.15 8.43
CA GLN A 64 -3.44 -2.26 8.86
C GLN A 64 -2.53 -1.70 7.77
N ILE A 65 -1.78 -0.65 8.10
CA ILE A 65 -0.93 0.06 7.14
C ILE A 65 0.50 0.08 7.65
N SER A 66 1.44 -0.31 6.81
CA SER A 66 2.87 -0.30 7.11
C SER A 66 3.60 0.73 6.26
N LEU A 67 4.25 1.67 6.93
CA LEU A 67 5.23 2.59 6.34
C LEU A 67 6.63 2.04 6.56
N ILE A 68 7.44 1.97 5.51
CA ILE A 68 8.85 1.62 5.58
C ILE A 68 9.65 2.88 5.30
N MET A 69 10.25 3.44 6.35
CA MET A 69 10.97 4.72 6.32
C MET A 69 12.46 4.55 6.64
N GLY A 70 12.96 3.33 6.45
CA GLY A 70 14.35 2.98 6.70
C GLY A 70 14.59 1.52 6.37
N ASN A 71 15.74 0.99 6.80
CA ASN A 71 16.07 -0.41 6.60
C ASN A 71 15.27 -1.30 7.56
N CYS A 72 14.46 -2.20 6.99
CA CYS A 72 13.66 -3.19 7.68
C CYS A 72 14.18 -4.59 7.29
N ALA A 73 14.87 -5.25 8.23
CA ALA A 73 15.58 -6.50 7.93
C ALA A 73 15.12 -7.69 8.78
N GLY A 74 15.22 -8.90 8.23
CA GLY A 74 14.98 -10.14 8.95
C GLY A 74 13.53 -10.31 9.35
N GLY A 75 13.28 -10.70 10.60
CA GLY A 75 11.92 -10.96 11.09
C GLY A 75 10.97 -9.76 11.00
N HIS A 76 11.48 -8.52 11.01
CA HIS A 76 10.63 -7.33 10.95
C HIS A 76 9.78 -7.24 9.68
N VAL A 77 10.26 -7.73 8.54
CA VAL A 77 9.55 -7.57 7.26
C VAL A 77 8.27 -8.41 7.18
N TYR A 78 8.14 -9.44 8.02
CA TYR A 78 6.94 -10.28 8.01
C TYR A 78 5.72 -9.56 8.54
N SER A 79 5.86 -8.56 9.43
CA SER A 79 4.71 -7.79 9.88
C SER A 79 4.12 -6.94 8.75
N PRO A 80 4.90 -6.09 8.04
CA PRO A 80 4.40 -5.40 6.85
C PRO A 80 3.80 -6.32 5.78
N ALA A 81 4.43 -7.48 5.53
CA ALA A 81 3.95 -8.43 4.53
C ALA A 81 2.57 -9.03 4.82
N VAL A 82 2.07 -8.92 6.05
CA VAL A 82 0.71 -9.39 6.43
C VAL A 82 -0.25 -8.26 6.77
N THR A 83 0.19 -7.00 6.65
CA THR A 83 -0.71 -5.83 6.70
C THR A 83 -1.33 -5.57 5.32
N ASP A 84 -2.38 -4.76 5.27
CA ASP A 84 -3.18 -4.59 4.05
C ASP A 84 -2.47 -3.70 3.01
N PHE A 85 -1.71 -2.69 3.45
CA PHE A 85 -0.94 -1.81 2.57
C PHE A 85 0.47 -1.59 3.11
N THR A 86 1.46 -1.69 2.22
CA THR A 86 2.87 -1.39 2.50
C THR A 86 3.34 -0.23 1.63
N ILE A 87 3.74 0.88 2.24
CA ILE A 87 4.23 2.08 1.57
C ILE A 87 5.73 2.20 1.87
N MET A 88 6.54 2.39 0.84
CA MET A 88 8.00 2.50 0.96
C MET A 88 8.48 3.87 0.45
N VAL A 89 9.50 4.43 1.09
CA VAL A 89 10.14 5.68 0.64
C VAL A 89 11.30 5.37 -0.30
N ASP A 90 11.35 6.01 -1.45
CA ASP A 90 12.38 5.78 -2.47
C ASP A 90 13.78 6.10 -1.95
N GLN A 91 14.76 5.25 -2.29
CA GLN A 91 16.19 5.33 -1.94
C GLN A 91 16.56 5.34 -0.46
N THR A 92 15.62 5.60 0.46
CA THR A 92 15.88 5.72 1.91
C THR A 92 15.30 4.56 2.71
N SER A 93 14.53 3.68 2.08
CA SER A 93 13.93 2.51 2.73
C SER A 93 14.32 1.20 2.04
N GLY A 94 14.29 0.10 2.81
CA GLY A 94 14.59 -1.23 2.27
C GLY A 94 13.94 -2.35 3.07
N MET A 95 13.50 -3.41 2.39
CA MET A 95 12.92 -4.61 2.98
C MET A 95 13.64 -5.87 2.48
N PHE A 96 14.17 -6.68 3.38
CA PHE A 96 14.74 -7.99 3.02
C PHE A 96 14.82 -8.93 4.21
N ILE A 97 14.68 -10.23 3.98
CA ILE A 97 14.85 -11.24 5.04
C ILE A 97 16.34 -11.40 5.37
N THR A 98 17.18 -11.51 4.35
CA THR A 98 18.62 -11.75 4.48
C THR A 98 19.36 -10.62 3.78
N GLY A 99 20.30 -9.98 4.48
CA GLY A 99 21.06 -8.85 3.92
C GLY A 99 22.10 -9.27 2.87
N PRO A 100 22.60 -8.32 2.06
CA PRO A 100 23.53 -8.58 0.95
C PRO A 100 24.81 -9.32 1.35
N ASP A 101 25.41 -8.98 2.49
CA ASP A 101 26.67 -9.61 2.94
C ASP A 101 26.53 -11.12 3.15
N VAL A 102 25.37 -11.56 3.66
CA VAL A 102 25.07 -12.98 3.86
C VAL A 102 24.80 -13.67 2.53
N ILE A 103 24.08 -13.00 1.61
CA ILE A 103 23.85 -13.51 0.25
C ILE A 103 25.20 -13.72 -0.45
N LYS A 104 26.07 -12.72 -0.47
CA LYS A 104 27.41 -12.81 -1.07
C LYS A 104 28.24 -13.95 -0.49
N THR A 105 28.19 -14.14 0.83
CA THR A 105 28.95 -15.19 1.50
C THR A 105 28.41 -16.60 1.18
N VAL A 106 27.11 -16.75 0.99
CA VAL A 106 26.44 -18.06 0.82
C VAL A 106 26.28 -18.45 -0.64
N THR A 107 25.88 -17.51 -1.51
CA THR A 107 25.59 -17.76 -2.93
C THR A 107 26.68 -17.24 -3.87
N GLY A 108 27.51 -16.29 -3.40
CA GLY A 108 28.51 -15.61 -4.24
C GLY A 108 27.95 -14.45 -5.06
N GLU A 109 26.65 -14.16 -4.95
CA GLU A 109 26.00 -13.06 -5.68
C GLU A 109 26.36 -11.70 -5.06
N ASP A 110 26.71 -10.74 -5.90
CA ASP A 110 27.00 -9.37 -5.49
C ASP A 110 25.81 -8.48 -5.84
N VAL A 111 25.05 -8.07 -4.82
CA VAL A 111 23.83 -7.26 -4.97
C VAL A 111 23.86 -6.14 -3.95
N THR A 112 23.44 -4.94 -4.34
CA THR A 112 23.33 -3.82 -3.40
C THR A 112 22.05 -3.94 -2.55
N MET A 113 21.96 -3.20 -1.43
CA MET A 113 20.72 -3.15 -0.63
C MET A 113 19.53 -2.62 -1.45
N GLU A 114 19.77 -1.62 -2.28
CA GLU A 114 18.75 -1.01 -3.14
C GLU A 114 18.24 -2.00 -4.20
N GLU A 115 19.14 -2.72 -4.87
CA GLU A 115 18.75 -3.74 -5.84
C GLU A 115 18.03 -4.92 -5.17
N LEU A 116 18.45 -5.30 -3.97
CA LEU A 116 17.91 -6.44 -3.25
C LEU A 116 16.48 -6.18 -2.73
N GLY A 117 16.24 -5.01 -2.15
CA GLY A 117 15.03 -4.75 -1.38
C GLY A 117 14.65 -3.28 -1.28
N GLY A 118 15.18 -2.42 -2.14
CA GLY A 118 14.78 -1.01 -2.21
C GLY A 118 13.32 -0.85 -2.63
N ALA A 119 12.77 0.35 -2.41
CA ALA A 119 11.37 0.66 -2.70
C ALA A 119 11.00 0.36 -4.17
N ARG A 120 11.88 0.70 -5.11
CA ARG A 120 11.68 0.41 -6.54
C ARG A 120 11.59 -1.09 -6.83
N THR A 121 12.44 -1.91 -6.21
CA THR A 121 12.40 -3.38 -6.39
C THR A 121 11.05 -3.95 -5.94
N HIS A 122 10.53 -3.50 -4.80
CA HIS A 122 9.24 -3.99 -4.29
C HIS A 122 8.02 -3.45 -5.03
N ASN A 123 8.11 -2.25 -5.62
CA ASN A 123 7.04 -1.66 -6.43
C ASN A 123 7.04 -2.13 -7.90
N THR A 124 8.12 -2.73 -8.42
CA THR A 124 8.21 -3.10 -9.86
C THR A 124 8.45 -4.58 -10.13
N ARG A 125 9.00 -5.33 -9.17
CA ARG A 125 9.37 -6.74 -9.37
C ARG A 125 8.61 -7.69 -8.47
N SER A 126 8.55 -7.42 -7.16
CA SER A 126 7.97 -8.37 -6.22
C SER A 126 6.49 -8.15 -5.94
N GLY A 127 5.95 -6.94 -6.19
CA GLY A 127 4.58 -6.57 -5.81
C GLY A 127 4.35 -6.51 -4.30
N ASN A 128 5.40 -6.29 -3.50
CA ASN A 128 5.26 -6.26 -2.03
C ASN A 128 4.92 -4.85 -1.51
N ALA A 129 5.20 -3.81 -2.30
CA ALA A 129 4.94 -2.43 -1.94
C ALA A 129 3.82 -1.87 -2.82
N HIS A 130 2.91 -1.16 -2.18
CA HIS A 130 1.67 -0.63 -2.75
C HIS A 130 1.83 0.80 -3.23
N TYR A 131 2.84 1.51 -2.71
CA TYR A 131 3.21 2.85 -3.13
C TYR A 131 4.71 3.09 -2.89
N MET A 132 5.30 3.90 -3.76
CA MET A 132 6.68 4.38 -3.67
C MET A 132 6.65 5.89 -3.46
N GLY A 133 6.72 6.32 -2.21
CA GLY A 133 6.78 7.75 -1.88
C GLY A 133 8.13 8.33 -2.30
N ALA A 134 8.11 9.52 -2.89
CA ALA A 134 9.32 10.24 -3.29
C ALA A 134 10.16 10.67 -2.07
N ASP A 135 9.49 10.96 -0.96
CA ASP A 135 10.09 11.24 0.35
C ASP A 135 9.13 10.78 1.48
N GLU A 136 9.53 10.99 2.73
CA GLU A 136 8.71 10.62 3.89
C GLU A 136 7.38 11.39 3.97
N ALA A 137 7.36 12.65 3.53
CA ALA A 137 6.15 13.47 3.59
C ALA A 137 5.12 12.96 2.59
N ASP A 138 5.55 12.68 1.36
CA ASP A 138 4.74 12.07 0.31
C ASP A 138 4.15 10.72 0.73
N ALA A 139 4.98 9.84 1.33
CA ALA A 139 4.53 8.56 1.86
C ALA A 139 3.46 8.71 2.96
N ILE A 140 3.60 9.70 3.84
CA ILE A 140 2.62 10.00 4.90
C ILE A 140 1.33 10.56 4.30
N ASP A 141 1.44 11.44 3.31
CA ASP A 141 0.28 12.06 2.66
C ASP A 141 -0.52 11.01 1.87
N TYR A 142 0.15 10.07 1.21
CA TYR A 142 -0.51 8.90 0.60
C TYR A 142 -1.29 8.08 1.64
N VAL A 143 -0.72 7.82 2.83
CA VAL A 143 -1.42 7.09 3.89
C VAL A 143 -2.64 7.86 4.42
N LYS A 144 -2.54 9.19 4.55
CA LYS A 144 -3.70 10.03 4.93
C LYS A 144 -4.79 9.97 3.86
N ALA A 145 -4.42 10.06 2.59
CA ALA A 145 -5.34 9.94 1.48
C ALA A 145 -6.02 8.56 1.49
N LEU A 146 -5.26 7.49 1.63
CA LEU A 146 -5.77 6.12 1.74
C LEU A 146 -6.78 5.96 2.88
N LEU A 147 -6.45 6.45 4.08
CA LEU A 147 -7.36 6.41 5.22
C LEU A 147 -8.65 7.20 5.00
N SER A 148 -8.67 8.19 4.09
CA SER A 148 -9.88 8.92 3.74
C SER A 148 -10.89 8.08 2.96
N TYR A 149 -10.49 6.95 2.36
CA TYR A 149 -11.38 6.05 1.63
C TYR A 149 -11.84 4.84 2.46
N LEU A 150 -11.18 4.57 3.60
CA LEU A 150 -11.40 3.36 4.38
C LEU A 150 -12.27 3.63 5.62
N PRO A 151 -13.14 2.69 6.02
CA PRO A 151 -13.82 2.76 7.31
C PRO A 151 -12.82 2.54 8.46
N GLN A 152 -13.23 2.84 9.70
CA GLN A 152 -12.40 2.57 10.88
C GLN A 152 -12.17 1.07 11.13
N ASN A 153 -13.15 0.24 10.77
CA ASN A 153 -13.17 -1.21 10.89
C ASN A 153 -14.20 -1.81 9.92
N ASN A 154 -14.29 -3.13 9.86
CA ASN A 154 -15.16 -3.85 8.92
C ASN A 154 -16.67 -3.86 9.23
N LEU A 155 -17.09 -3.24 10.34
CA LEU A 155 -18.51 -3.08 10.69
C LEU A 155 -19.03 -1.68 10.40
N ASP A 156 -18.13 -0.70 10.28
CA ASP A 156 -18.46 0.68 9.98
C ASP A 156 -18.51 0.90 8.46
N GLU A 157 -19.39 1.81 8.03
CA GLU A 157 -19.43 2.25 6.63
C GLU A 157 -18.23 3.13 6.31
N PRO A 158 -17.69 3.07 5.08
CA PRO A 158 -16.67 4.00 4.62
C PRO A 158 -17.14 5.46 4.74
N PRO A 159 -16.22 6.41 4.99
CA PRO A 159 -16.59 7.83 5.05
C PRO A 159 -17.12 8.31 3.69
N SER A 160 -18.36 8.81 3.68
CA SER A 160 -18.97 9.46 2.53
C SER A 160 -19.00 10.97 2.72
N TYR A 161 -18.74 11.72 1.65
CA TYR A 161 -18.98 13.15 1.63
C TYR A 161 -20.38 13.42 1.10
N ASP A 162 -21.18 14.22 1.82
CA ASP A 162 -22.55 14.53 1.39
C ASP A 162 -22.51 15.32 0.08
N ALA A 163 -23.05 14.72 -0.98
CA ALA A 163 -23.33 15.34 -2.27
C ALA A 163 -23.98 16.74 -2.11
N ALA A 164 -24.85 16.92 -1.11
CA ALA A 164 -25.54 18.18 -0.82
C ALA A 164 -24.68 19.25 -0.12
N ASP A 165 -23.75 18.86 0.75
CA ASP A 165 -22.90 19.81 1.50
C ASP A 165 -21.75 20.37 0.62
N HIS A 166 -21.42 19.67 -0.47
CA HIS A 166 -20.47 20.12 -1.50
C HIS A 166 -21.14 20.71 -2.75
N GLY A 167 -22.47 20.87 -2.76
CA GLY A 167 -23.21 21.43 -3.90
C GLY A 167 -23.24 20.53 -5.15
N GLN A 168 -22.86 19.27 -5.01
CA GLN A 168 -22.82 18.24 -6.04
C GLN A 168 -24.05 17.32 -5.91
N SER A 169 -25.28 17.85 -6.04
CA SER A 169 -26.35 16.94 -6.50
C SER A 169 -25.92 16.43 -7.86
N ALA A 170 -25.92 15.11 -8.09
CA ALA A 170 -25.51 14.53 -9.37
C ALA A 170 -26.09 15.34 -10.53
N ASP A 171 -25.25 16.13 -11.18
CA ASP A 171 -25.66 16.93 -12.32
C ASP A 171 -25.94 15.92 -13.43
N LEU A 172 -27.22 15.72 -13.73
CA LEU A 172 -27.62 14.79 -14.77
C LEU A 172 -27.36 15.38 -16.16
N GLU A 173 -26.86 16.62 -16.26
CA GLU A 173 -26.38 17.20 -17.49
C GLU A 173 -25.04 16.60 -17.91
N VAL A 174 -24.95 16.24 -19.19
CA VAL A 174 -23.74 15.70 -19.79
C VAL A 174 -22.73 16.82 -19.98
N SER A 175 -21.64 16.77 -19.21
CA SER A 175 -20.52 17.72 -19.26
C SER A 175 -19.66 17.54 -20.52
N ASP A 176 -18.75 18.48 -20.76
CA ASP A 176 -17.76 18.34 -21.84
C ASP A 176 -16.78 17.18 -21.58
N LEU A 177 -16.52 16.85 -20.31
CA LEU A 177 -15.70 15.70 -19.91
C LEU A 177 -16.41 14.39 -20.29
N ASP A 178 -17.71 14.28 -20.02
CA ASP A 178 -18.51 13.11 -20.42
C ASP A 178 -18.50 12.93 -21.95
N ARG A 179 -18.69 14.02 -22.69
CA ARG A 179 -18.65 14.00 -24.17
C ARG A 179 -17.29 13.61 -24.72
N SER A 180 -16.21 13.84 -23.98
CA SER A 180 -14.88 13.41 -24.42
C SER A 180 -14.76 11.88 -24.51
N LEU A 181 -15.53 11.15 -23.68
CA LEU A 181 -15.56 9.69 -23.68
C LEU A 181 -16.24 9.10 -24.93
N ASP A 182 -17.17 9.83 -25.55
CA ASP A 182 -17.83 9.42 -26.80
C ASP A 182 -16.83 9.22 -27.96
N ALA A 183 -15.69 9.90 -27.90
CA ALA A 183 -14.64 9.88 -28.92
C ALA A 183 -13.35 9.18 -28.45
N LEU A 184 -13.31 8.61 -27.24
CA LEU A 184 -12.10 8.02 -26.67
C LEU A 184 -11.72 6.70 -27.35
N ILE A 185 -12.71 5.85 -27.64
CA ILE A 185 -12.47 4.52 -28.20
C ILE A 185 -12.03 4.64 -29.67
N PRO A 186 -10.82 4.18 -30.03
CA PRO A 186 -10.35 4.27 -31.42
C PRO A 186 -11.19 3.41 -32.38
N ASP A 187 -11.37 3.89 -33.62
CA ASP A 187 -12.06 3.12 -34.67
C ASP A 187 -11.32 1.81 -35.04
N SER A 188 -10.00 1.82 -34.92
CA SER A 188 -9.17 0.64 -35.20
C SER A 188 -9.23 -0.33 -34.00
N PRO A 189 -9.62 -1.60 -34.20
CA PRO A 189 -9.85 -2.54 -33.11
C PRO A 189 -8.59 -2.90 -32.30
N ASN A 190 -7.40 -2.60 -32.83
CA ASN A 190 -6.11 -2.91 -32.20
C ASN A 190 -5.35 -1.66 -31.75
N GLN A 191 -5.95 -0.47 -31.87
CA GLN A 191 -5.32 0.75 -31.39
C GLN A 191 -5.60 0.90 -29.89
N PRO A 192 -4.57 0.98 -29.02
CA PRO A 192 -4.77 1.12 -27.59
C PRO A 192 -5.20 2.55 -27.22
N TYR A 193 -5.81 2.68 -26.04
CA TYR A 193 -6.13 3.93 -25.38
C TYR A 193 -5.75 3.83 -23.90
N ASP A 194 -5.58 4.97 -23.23
CA ASP A 194 -5.24 5.01 -21.81
C ASP A 194 -6.50 4.90 -20.95
N MET A 195 -6.59 3.82 -20.17
CA MET A 195 -7.71 3.58 -19.27
C MET A 195 -7.80 4.61 -18.12
N HIS A 196 -6.69 5.29 -17.76
CA HIS A 196 -6.75 6.39 -16.79
C HIS A 196 -7.71 7.49 -17.23
N THR A 197 -7.78 7.77 -18.54
CA THR A 197 -8.71 8.77 -19.09
C THR A 197 -10.16 8.45 -18.75
N VAL A 198 -10.55 7.16 -18.75
CA VAL A 198 -11.90 6.73 -18.38
C VAL A 198 -12.09 6.84 -16.88
N VAL A 199 -11.13 6.35 -16.11
CA VAL A 199 -11.19 6.34 -14.64
C VAL A 199 -11.32 7.76 -14.10
N GLU A 200 -10.44 8.67 -14.50
CA GLU A 200 -10.44 10.08 -14.09
C GLU A 200 -11.69 10.84 -14.57
N ALA A 201 -12.30 10.44 -15.69
CA ALA A 201 -13.54 11.07 -16.15
C ALA A 201 -14.78 10.63 -15.35
N VAL A 202 -14.75 9.44 -14.76
CA VAL A 202 -15.88 8.86 -14.00
C VAL A 202 -15.82 9.23 -12.52
N LEU A 203 -14.62 9.37 -11.97
CA LEU A 203 -14.42 9.69 -10.56
C LEU A 203 -14.63 11.17 -10.26
N ASP A 204 -15.18 11.46 -9.09
CA ASP A 204 -15.35 12.82 -8.58
C ASP A 204 -14.00 13.56 -8.60
N ASP A 205 -14.01 14.81 -9.08
CA ASP A 205 -12.84 15.70 -9.16
C ASP A 205 -11.64 15.11 -9.93
N SER A 206 -11.85 14.03 -10.71
CA SER A 206 -10.78 13.25 -11.34
C SER A 206 -9.73 12.73 -10.35
N GLU A 207 -10.09 12.58 -9.07
CA GLU A 207 -9.19 12.11 -8.03
C GLU A 207 -9.15 10.58 -7.97
N PHE A 208 -7.98 10.02 -8.31
CA PHE A 208 -7.72 8.60 -8.25
C PHE A 208 -6.48 8.30 -7.39
N LEU A 209 -6.69 7.59 -6.28
CA LEU A 209 -5.61 7.07 -5.45
C LEU A 209 -5.22 5.68 -5.95
N GLU A 210 -4.34 5.65 -6.95
CA GLU A 210 -3.86 4.41 -7.56
C GLU A 210 -3.00 3.60 -6.59
N VAL A 211 -3.25 2.30 -6.55
CA VAL A 211 -2.53 1.32 -5.73
C VAL A 211 -1.66 0.48 -6.67
N GLN A 212 -0.37 0.34 -6.30
CA GLN A 212 0.63 -0.37 -7.10
C GLN A 212 0.82 0.19 -8.54
N PRO A 213 0.96 1.51 -8.74
CA PRO A 213 1.07 2.11 -10.09
C PRO A 213 2.27 1.62 -10.92
N LEU A 214 3.25 0.97 -10.29
CA LEU A 214 4.48 0.50 -10.91
C LEU A 214 4.55 -1.03 -11.08
N PHE A 215 3.54 -1.78 -10.62
CA PHE A 215 3.49 -3.25 -10.64
C PHE A 215 2.33 -3.73 -11.50
N ALA A 216 2.60 -4.68 -12.40
CA ALA A 216 1.60 -5.23 -13.34
C ALA A 216 0.75 -4.13 -14.03
N PRO A 217 1.36 -3.19 -14.78
CA PRO A 217 0.68 -2.00 -15.28
C PRO A 217 -0.37 -2.29 -16.38
N ASN A 218 -0.58 -3.56 -16.73
CA ASN A 218 -1.69 -4.09 -17.54
C ASN A 218 -3.03 -4.13 -16.80
N ILE A 219 -3.05 -3.93 -15.49
CA ILE A 219 -4.25 -3.72 -14.68
C ILE A 219 -4.07 -2.51 -13.76
N ILE A 220 -5.09 -1.66 -13.69
CA ILE A 220 -5.14 -0.50 -12.81
C ILE A 220 -6.06 -0.84 -11.66
N VAL A 221 -5.59 -0.58 -10.43
CA VAL A 221 -6.38 -0.72 -9.21
C VAL A 221 -6.19 0.49 -8.31
N GLY A 222 -7.22 0.87 -7.57
CA GLY A 222 -7.11 2.01 -6.65
C GLY A 222 -8.45 2.44 -6.11
N PHE A 223 -8.44 3.59 -5.43
CA PHE A 223 -9.63 4.18 -4.81
C PHE A 223 -10.00 5.49 -5.47
N GLY A 224 -11.29 5.74 -5.58
CA GLY A 224 -11.86 7.01 -6.02
C GLY A 224 -13.18 7.28 -5.31
N ARG A 225 -13.89 8.32 -5.71
CA ARG A 225 -15.27 8.56 -5.26
C ARG A 225 -16.21 8.75 -6.45
N VAL A 226 -17.46 8.36 -6.26
CA VAL A 226 -18.57 8.70 -7.14
C VAL A 226 -19.71 9.19 -6.26
N GLU A 227 -20.18 10.42 -6.50
CA GLU A 227 -21.18 11.09 -5.65
C GLU A 227 -20.76 11.13 -4.17
N GLY A 228 -19.47 11.38 -3.91
CA GLY A 228 -18.87 11.46 -2.58
C GLY A 228 -18.69 10.11 -1.88
N ARG A 229 -19.01 8.99 -2.54
CA ARG A 229 -18.92 7.63 -1.97
C ARG A 229 -17.63 6.93 -2.43
N PRO A 230 -16.83 6.36 -1.51
CA PRO A 230 -15.65 5.58 -1.89
C PRO A 230 -15.98 4.39 -2.79
N VAL A 231 -15.22 4.24 -3.88
CA VAL A 231 -15.29 3.10 -4.80
C VAL A 231 -13.90 2.50 -5.01
N GLY A 232 -13.83 1.18 -5.17
CA GLY A 232 -12.64 0.49 -5.65
C GLY A 232 -12.70 0.34 -7.16
N VAL A 233 -11.70 0.83 -7.87
CA VAL A 233 -11.57 0.69 -9.33
C VAL A 233 -10.70 -0.51 -9.65
N VAL A 234 -11.12 -1.32 -10.61
CA VAL A 234 -10.34 -2.41 -11.21
C VAL A 234 -10.55 -2.37 -12.72
N ALA A 235 -9.53 -2.02 -13.48
CA ALA A 235 -9.66 -1.80 -14.92
C ALA A 235 -8.46 -2.34 -15.70
N ASN A 236 -8.69 -3.00 -16.83
CA ASN A 236 -7.60 -3.41 -17.73
C ASN A 236 -6.98 -2.16 -18.39
N GLN A 237 -5.66 -2.17 -18.61
CA GLN A 237 -4.94 -1.08 -19.28
C GLN A 237 -4.51 -1.51 -20.69
N PRO A 238 -5.24 -1.13 -21.76
CA PRO A 238 -4.91 -1.52 -23.14
C PRO A 238 -3.53 -1.09 -23.61
N MET A 239 -2.94 -0.02 -23.05
CA MET A 239 -1.58 0.42 -23.38
C MET A 239 -0.48 -0.56 -22.95
N GLN A 240 -0.79 -1.51 -22.06
CA GLN A 240 0.15 -2.47 -21.51
C GLN A 240 -0.35 -3.88 -21.79
N PHE A 241 0.42 -4.67 -22.53
CA PHE A 241 0.05 -6.04 -22.95
C PHE A 241 -1.37 -6.18 -23.52
N ALA A 242 -1.88 -5.14 -24.20
CA ALA A 242 -3.26 -5.09 -24.69
C ALA A 242 -4.34 -5.31 -23.60
N GLY A 243 -4.01 -5.02 -22.33
CA GLY A 243 -4.87 -5.24 -21.17
C GLY A 243 -5.04 -6.70 -20.77
N CYS A 244 -4.23 -7.62 -21.29
CA CYS A 244 -4.29 -9.03 -20.92
C CYS A 244 -3.89 -9.24 -19.45
N LEU A 245 -4.52 -10.21 -18.79
CA LEU A 245 -4.16 -10.65 -17.44
C LEU A 245 -2.95 -11.59 -17.47
N ASP A 246 -2.07 -11.43 -16.50
CA ASP A 246 -0.92 -12.28 -16.23
C ASP A 246 -0.81 -12.60 -14.71
N ILE A 247 0.35 -13.11 -14.28
CA ILE A 247 0.62 -13.55 -12.90
C ILE A 247 1.19 -12.40 -12.09
#